data_AF-A0AAD7R239-F1
#
_entry.id   AF-A0AAD7R239-F1
#
_cell.length_a   1.000
_cell.length_b   1.000
_cell.length_c   1.000
_cell.angle_alpha   90.00
_cell.angle_beta   90.00
_cell.angle_gamma   90.00
#
_symmetry.space_group_name_H-M   'P 1'
#
loop_
_entity.id
_entity.type
_entity.pdbx_description
1 polymer ?
#
loop_
_entity_poly.entity_id
_entity_poly.type
_entity_poly.pdbx_seq_one_letter_code
_entity_poly.pdbx_strand_id
1 'polypeptide(L)'
;HKGQYHHPGKPFWEDSACTKLCQCNPATGLVSCLESRCKAEEQCKVIKDVSTCVPKIIDVTETKAKVCPANSTHKKCTHVCKNMCLHVRPVVCSTVCQEGCECNPGFMFDGTQCVTAANCGCLHHGNPMKSGETWLSAHCSERCVCLPGGTVSCEKAGCALGESCVDQGGARLCSKPDATCHLLPTGGFKSFDGLEDRVWMEGTYILAMPAPKTQVPFRVIAHLNLFTCEPAVIFSSLSYKEVSIEVKKDLTTMVNGKEVSLPFRMNNGLEIVASQYTVVVQHPSGLALRYCSSGKVSLTLTAAYGSEMAGLCGNFNGRADDDLRLQDGSMADSFRSFYNNWRL
;
A
#
# COMPACT_ATOMS: atom_id res chain seq x y z
N HIS A 1 43.05 0.53 -49.31
CA HIS A 1 42.64 -0.72 -49.97
C HIS A 1 41.94 -0.36 -51.28
N LYS A 2 42.32 -0.94 -52.43
CA LYS A 2 41.70 -0.65 -53.75
C LYS A 2 41.45 0.85 -54.04
N GLY A 3 42.43 1.70 -53.77
CA GLY A 3 42.34 3.16 -54.00
C GLY A 3 41.52 3.96 -52.98
N GLN A 4 40.93 3.31 -51.97
CA GLN A 4 40.20 3.97 -50.88
C GLN A 4 40.98 3.92 -49.56
N TYR A 5 40.89 5.01 -48.79
CA TYR A 5 41.45 5.10 -47.43
C TYR A 5 40.47 4.50 -46.41
N HIS A 6 40.97 3.67 -45.51
CA HIS A 6 40.19 3.12 -44.39
C HIS A 6 40.93 3.36 -43.09
N HIS A 7 40.19 3.70 -42.04
CA HIS A 7 40.77 3.97 -40.73
C HIS A 7 41.45 2.72 -40.16
N PRO A 8 42.68 2.83 -39.64
CA PRO A 8 43.38 1.72 -39.00
C PRO A 8 42.54 1.10 -37.86
N GLY A 9 42.49 -0.23 -37.81
CA GLY A 9 41.75 -0.96 -36.77
C GLY A 9 40.23 -0.94 -36.89
N LYS A 10 39.62 -0.20 -37.82
CA LYS A 10 38.16 -0.24 -38.04
C LYS A 10 37.81 -1.28 -39.13
N PRO A 11 36.87 -2.20 -38.88
CA PRO A 11 36.43 -3.15 -39.89
C PRO A 11 35.56 -2.45 -40.95
N PHE A 12 35.66 -2.90 -42.20
CA PHE A 12 34.88 -2.40 -43.33
C PHE A 12 34.61 -3.54 -44.32
N TRP A 13 33.51 -3.44 -45.07
CA TRP A 13 33.13 -4.44 -46.07
C TRP A 13 33.85 -4.19 -47.39
N GLU A 14 34.36 -5.26 -48.03
CA GLU A 14 35.07 -5.16 -49.31
C GLU A 14 34.14 -5.01 -50.51
N ASP A 15 32.94 -5.58 -50.41
CA ASP A 15 31.99 -5.70 -51.51
C ASP A 15 30.61 -5.14 -51.13
N SER A 16 29.78 -4.90 -52.15
CA SER A 16 28.41 -4.37 -52.01
C SER A 16 27.40 -5.40 -51.50
N ALA A 17 27.79 -6.67 -51.40
CA ALA A 17 26.96 -7.76 -50.90
C ALA A 17 27.26 -8.12 -49.43
N CYS A 18 28.19 -7.40 -48.80
CA CYS A 18 28.70 -7.67 -47.46
C CYS A 18 29.15 -9.14 -47.31
N THR A 19 29.94 -9.65 -48.26
CA THR A 19 30.43 -11.05 -48.22
C THR A 19 31.85 -11.18 -47.66
N LYS A 20 32.60 -10.08 -47.60
CA LYS A 20 33.96 -10.05 -47.02
C LYS A 20 34.16 -8.85 -46.11
N LEU A 21 34.52 -9.12 -44.86
CA LEU A 21 34.83 -8.10 -43.86
C LEU A 21 36.35 -7.97 -43.71
N CYS A 22 36.87 -6.78 -43.96
CA CYS A 22 38.28 -6.45 -43.94
C CYS A 22 38.63 -5.54 -42.75
N GLN A 23 39.88 -5.62 -42.30
CA GLN A 23 40.43 -4.71 -41.30
C GLN A 23 41.89 -4.38 -41.65
N CYS A 24 42.24 -3.11 -41.52
CA CYS A 24 43.61 -2.64 -41.71
C CYS A 24 44.39 -2.77 -40.39
N ASN A 25 45.51 -3.49 -40.41
CA ASN A 25 46.40 -3.61 -39.27
C ASN A 25 47.10 -2.26 -39.03
N PRO A 26 46.94 -1.62 -37.86
CA PRO A 26 47.47 -0.29 -37.59
C PRO A 26 49.00 -0.23 -37.50
N ALA A 27 49.68 -1.34 -37.22
CA ALA A 27 51.14 -1.38 -37.10
C ALA A 27 51.84 -1.62 -38.44
N THR A 28 51.24 -2.44 -39.32
CA THR A 28 51.88 -2.86 -40.59
C THR A 28 51.24 -2.23 -41.83
N GLY A 29 50.05 -1.62 -41.71
CA GLY A 29 49.29 -1.08 -42.84
C GLY A 29 48.70 -2.15 -43.77
N LEU A 30 48.89 -3.44 -43.46
CA LEU A 30 48.36 -4.54 -44.25
C LEU A 30 46.87 -4.73 -43.97
N VAL A 31 46.09 -4.92 -45.03
CA VAL A 31 44.66 -5.21 -44.96
C VAL A 31 44.47 -6.72 -45.00
N SER A 32 43.73 -7.24 -44.02
CA SER A 32 43.31 -8.64 -43.97
C SER A 32 41.79 -8.73 -44.07
N CYS A 33 41.28 -9.69 -44.83
CA CYS A 33 39.86 -9.86 -45.10
C CYS A 33 39.43 -11.30 -44.85
N LEU A 34 38.24 -11.47 -44.26
CA LEU A 34 37.63 -12.76 -43.98
C LEU A 34 36.23 -12.81 -44.58
N GLU A 35 35.79 -14.00 -45.00
CA GLU A 35 34.41 -14.19 -45.42
C GLU A 35 33.46 -13.97 -44.24
N SER A 36 32.42 -13.19 -44.48
CA SER A 36 31.42 -12.82 -43.48
C SER A 36 30.11 -12.50 -44.17
N ARG A 37 29.03 -12.36 -43.40
CA ARG A 37 27.71 -11.97 -43.91
C ARG A 37 26.92 -11.26 -42.83
N CYS A 38 25.97 -10.41 -43.22
CA CYS A 38 25.02 -9.82 -42.28
C CYS A 38 24.24 -10.90 -41.51
N LYS A 39 23.76 -10.55 -40.32
CA LYS A 39 22.93 -11.45 -39.50
C LYS A 39 21.60 -11.75 -40.19
N ALA A 40 20.91 -12.79 -39.76
CA ALA A 40 19.67 -13.23 -40.38
C ALA A 40 18.58 -12.12 -40.40
N GLU A 41 18.59 -11.25 -39.39
CA GLU A 41 17.66 -10.13 -39.19
C GLU A 41 18.13 -8.84 -39.89
N GLU A 42 19.30 -8.85 -40.53
CA GLU A 42 19.91 -7.72 -41.20
C GLU A 42 20.01 -7.97 -42.72
N GLN A 43 20.11 -6.88 -43.48
CA GLN A 43 20.38 -6.91 -44.92
C GLN A 43 21.54 -5.95 -45.22
N CYS A 44 22.39 -6.34 -46.16
CA CYS A 44 23.45 -5.46 -46.65
C CYS A 44 22.84 -4.32 -47.47
N LYS A 45 23.19 -3.07 -47.15
CA LYS A 45 22.87 -1.89 -47.97
C LYS A 45 24.11 -1.04 -48.16
N VAL A 46 24.24 -0.45 -49.35
CA VAL A 46 25.26 0.56 -49.64
C VAL A 46 24.69 1.93 -49.25
N ILE A 47 25.26 2.57 -48.24
CA ILE A 47 24.85 3.89 -47.76
C ILE A 47 26.05 4.83 -47.92
N LYS A 48 25.90 5.87 -48.76
CA LYS A 48 26.99 6.81 -49.08
C LYS A 48 28.28 6.08 -49.51
N ASP A 49 28.14 5.16 -50.47
CA ASP A 49 29.22 4.32 -51.02
C ASP A 49 29.95 3.39 -50.03
N VAL A 50 29.40 3.22 -48.83
CA VAL A 50 29.89 2.26 -47.83
C VAL A 50 28.86 1.16 -47.64
N SER A 51 29.24 -0.08 -47.89
CA SER A 51 28.40 -1.25 -47.59
C SER A 51 28.30 -1.44 -46.08
N THR A 52 27.08 -1.62 -45.57
CA THR A 52 26.81 -1.86 -44.15
C THR A 52 25.58 -2.74 -43.94
N CYS A 53 25.56 -3.50 -42.85
CA CYS A 53 24.41 -4.31 -42.46
C CYS A 53 23.41 -3.44 -41.70
N VAL A 54 22.18 -3.38 -42.18
CA VAL A 54 21.08 -2.67 -41.52
C VAL A 54 19.93 -3.62 -41.21
N PRO A 55 19.10 -3.37 -40.19
CA PRO A 55 17.93 -4.17 -39.90
C PRO A 55 17.01 -4.31 -41.12
N LYS A 56 16.50 -5.52 -41.37
CA LYS A 56 15.42 -5.71 -42.34
C LYS A 56 14.19 -4.97 -41.82
N ILE A 57 13.79 -3.91 -42.51
CA ILE A 57 12.50 -3.27 -42.28
C ILE A 57 11.46 -4.22 -42.87
N ILE A 58 10.78 -4.96 -42.00
CA ILE A 58 9.58 -5.72 -42.37
C ILE A 58 8.48 -4.68 -42.51
N ASP A 59 8.01 -4.41 -43.73
CA ASP A 59 6.79 -3.65 -43.94
C ASP A 59 5.63 -4.46 -43.36
N VAL A 60 5.20 -4.12 -42.15
CA VAL A 60 4.02 -4.70 -41.50
C VAL A 60 2.79 -4.01 -42.09
N THR A 61 2.51 -4.27 -43.35
CA THR A 61 1.23 -3.93 -43.99
C THR A 61 0.56 -5.20 -44.51
N GLU A 62 0.18 -6.11 -43.61
CA GLU A 62 -1.05 -6.90 -43.77
C GLU A 62 -1.42 -7.68 -42.50
N THR A 63 -2.70 -7.58 -42.12
CA THR A 63 -3.45 -8.42 -41.18
C THR A 63 -3.19 -8.30 -39.67
N LYS A 64 -3.37 -7.10 -39.10
CA LYS A 64 -4.06 -7.04 -37.80
C LYS A 64 -5.55 -6.97 -38.12
N ALA A 65 -6.27 -8.08 -37.97
CA ALA A 65 -7.72 -8.00 -37.90
C ALA A 65 -8.08 -6.88 -36.91
N LYS A 66 -8.95 -5.95 -37.30
CA LYS A 66 -9.42 -4.88 -36.39
C LYS A 66 -10.22 -5.56 -35.28
N VAL A 67 -9.52 -5.99 -34.22
CA VAL A 67 -10.11 -6.73 -33.10
C VAL A 67 -10.98 -5.76 -32.31
N CYS A 68 -12.27 -6.04 -32.27
CA CYS A 68 -13.21 -5.31 -31.44
C CYS A 68 -13.30 -5.91 -30.04
N PRO A 69 -13.60 -5.11 -28.99
CA PRO A 69 -13.86 -5.61 -27.65
C PRO A 69 -14.97 -6.66 -27.60
N ALA A 70 -15.02 -7.44 -26.53
CA ALA A 70 -16.13 -8.37 -26.31
C ALA A 70 -17.49 -7.66 -26.41
N ASN A 71 -18.49 -8.36 -26.95
CA ASN A 71 -19.85 -7.85 -27.18
C ASN A 71 -19.93 -6.65 -28.13
N SER A 72 -18.99 -6.52 -29.07
CA SER A 72 -19.03 -5.52 -30.13
C SER A 72 -18.65 -6.09 -31.49
N THR A 73 -19.08 -5.42 -32.54
CA THR A 73 -18.87 -5.82 -33.93
C THR A 73 -18.22 -4.69 -34.72
N HIS A 74 -17.22 -5.03 -35.53
CA HIS A 74 -16.58 -4.06 -36.43
C HIS A 74 -17.54 -3.65 -37.56
N LYS A 75 -17.68 -2.35 -37.81
CA LYS A 75 -18.49 -1.80 -38.91
C LYS A 75 -17.77 -0.64 -39.60
N LYS A 76 -18.03 -0.50 -40.91
CA LYS A 76 -17.50 0.60 -41.75
C LYS A 76 -18.09 1.98 -41.41
N CYS A 77 -19.22 2.01 -40.70
CA CYS A 77 -19.94 3.22 -40.32
C CYS A 77 -20.61 2.96 -38.96
N THR A 78 -20.01 3.50 -37.88
CA THR A 78 -20.52 3.40 -36.51
C THR A 78 -21.01 4.76 -36.01
N HIS A 79 -22.11 4.75 -35.27
CA HIS A 79 -22.64 5.93 -34.59
C HIS A 79 -22.37 5.80 -33.09
N VAL A 80 -21.15 6.17 -32.70
CA VAL A 80 -20.58 5.85 -31.38
C VAL A 80 -21.45 6.33 -30.22
N CYS A 81 -22.17 7.44 -30.38
CA CYS A 81 -23.01 8.05 -29.34
C CYS A 81 -24.31 7.32 -28.98
N LYS A 82 -24.88 6.51 -29.88
CA LYS A 82 -26.27 6.06 -29.73
C LYS A 82 -26.44 5.06 -28.60
N ASN A 83 -25.42 4.25 -28.35
CA ASN A 83 -25.42 3.16 -27.37
C ASN A 83 -24.27 3.33 -26.38
N MET A 84 -24.14 4.51 -25.76
CA MET A 84 -23.19 4.78 -24.68
C MET A 84 -23.90 4.88 -23.34
N CYS A 85 -23.26 4.43 -22.27
CA CYS A 85 -23.69 4.72 -20.91
C CYS A 85 -23.69 6.24 -20.66
N LEU A 86 -24.58 6.71 -19.79
CA LEU A 86 -24.80 8.14 -19.56
C LEU A 86 -23.51 8.88 -19.13
N HIS A 87 -22.71 8.25 -18.27
CA HIS A 87 -21.49 8.84 -17.70
C HIS A 87 -20.35 9.08 -18.70
N VAL A 88 -20.39 8.44 -19.88
CA VAL A 88 -19.42 8.62 -20.97
C VAL A 88 -20.02 9.23 -22.23
N ARG A 89 -21.32 9.51 -22.21
CA ARG A 89 -22.02 10.06 -23.36
C ARG A 89 -21.61 11.52 -23.55
N PRO A 90 -21.06 11.91 -24.72
CA PRO A 90 -20.71 13.29 -24.97
C PRO A 90 -21.97 14.14 -25.10
N VAL A 91 -21.87 15.41 -24.68
CA VAL A 91 -22.97 16.40 -24.79
C VAL A 91 -23.35 16.63 -26.25
N VAL A 92 -22.36 16.63 -27.14
CA VAL A 92 -22.55 16.79 -28.59
C VAL A 92 -22.16 15.50 -29.30
N CYS A 93 -23.08 15.00 -30.11
CA CYS A 93 -22.87 13.79 -30.90
C CYS A 93 -22.71 14.11 -32.37
N SER A 94 -21.58 13.68 -32.94
CA SER A 94 -21.37 13.73 -34.38
C SER A 94 -22.43 12.88 -35.10
N THR A 95 -23.02 13.45 -36.14
CA THR A 95 -23.90 12.74 -37.06
C THR A 95 -23.12 11.99 -38.15
N VAL A 96 -21.85 12.37 -38.35
CA VAL A 96 -20.94 11.71 -39.30
C VAL A 96 -20.44 10.41 -38.68
N CYS A 97 -20.69 9.29 -39.37
CA CYS A 97 -20.18 7.99 -38.94
C CYS A 97 -18.72 7.78 -39.36
N GLN A 98 -18.03 6.95 -38.59
CA GLN A 98 -16.65 6.56 -38.87
C GLN A 98 -16.53 5.04 -38.80
N GLU A 99 -15.51 4.47 -39.43
CA GLU A 99 -15.23 3.03 -39.32
C GLU A 99 -14.72 2.70 -37.91
N GLY A 100 -15.29 1.69 -37.26
CA GLY A 100 -14.92 1.32 -35.89
C GLY A 100 -15.75 0.17 -35.32
N CYS A 101 -15.67 -0.04 -34.01
CA CYS A 101 -16.46 -1.05 -33.31
C CYS A 101 -17.77 -0.46 -32.76
N GLU A 102 -18.86 -1.20 -32.90
CA GLU A 102 -20.16 -0.84 -32.34
C GLU A 102 -20.65 -1.96 -31.41
N CYS A 103 -21.15 -1.60 -30.23
CA CYS A 103 -21.72 -2.58 -29.30
C CYS A 103 -22.88 -3.35 -29.94
N ASN A 104 -22.94 -4.65 -29.65
CA ASN A 104 -24.03 -5.51 -30.09
C ASN A 104 -25.35 -5.07 -29.43
N PRO A 105 -26.52 -5.36 -30.04
CA PRO A 105 -27.82 -5.05 -29.43
C PRO A 105 -27.94 -5.58 -27.99
N GLY A 106 -28.45 -4.74 -27.07
CA GLY A 106 -28.53 -5.05 -25.63
C GLY A 106 -27.29 -4.65 -24.83
N PHE A 107 -26.21 -4.21 -25.49
CA PHE A 107 -24.99 -3.71 -24.85
C PHE A 107 -24.79 -2.21 -25.10
N MET A 108 -24.13 -1.56 -24.16
CA MET A 108 -23.83 -0.15 -24.13
C MET A 108 -22.33 0.05 -23.87
N PHE A 109 -21.73 1.02 -24.54
CA PHE A 109 -20.32 1.36 -24.37
C PHE A 109 -20.12 2.14 -23.08
N ASP A 110 -19.27 1.63 -22.18
CA ASP A 110 -18.95 2.24 -20.88
C ASP A 110 -17.71 3.16 -20.91
N GLY A 111 -17.16 3.41 -22.09
CA GLY A 111 -15.89 4.14 -22.27
C GLY A 111 -14.71 3.23 -22.57
N THR A 112 -14.80 1.95 -22.22
CA THR A 112 -13.73 0.95 -22.44
C THR A 112 -14.22 -0.31 -23.15
N GLN A 113 -15.43 -0.78 -22.83
CA GLN A 113 -16.00 -2.03 -23.32
C GLN A 113 -17.52 -1.94 -23.45
N CYS A 114 -18.13 -2.98 -24.02
CA CYS A 114 -19.58 -3.08 -24.18
C CYS A 114 -20.18 -3.91 -23.04
N VAL A 115 -20.94 -3.26 -22.17
CA VAL A 115 -21.58 -3.84 -20.98
C VAL A 115 -23.10 -3.88 -21.12
N THR A 116 -23.79 -4.68 -20.32
CA THR A 116 -25.26 -4.64 -20.26
C THR A 116 -25.72 -3.31 -19.66
N ALA A 117 -26.95 -2.88 -19.95
CA ALA A 117 -27.49 -1.63 -19.39
C ALA A 117 -27.44 -1.58 -17.84
N ALA A 118 -27.60 -2.72 -17.17
CA ALA A 118 -27.48 -2.83 -15.71
C ALA A 118 -26.07 -2.49 -15.20
N ASN A 119 -25.04 -2.70 -16.01
CA ASN A 119 -23.65 -2.46 -15.66
C ASN A 119 -23.14 -1.08 -16.11
N CYS A 120 -24.02 -0.23 -16.66
CA CYS A 120 -23.65 1.15 -16.93
C CYS A 120 -23.36 1.93 -15.64
N GLY A 121 -22.24 2.64 -15.64
CA GLY A 121 -21.90 3.62 -14.60
C GLY A 121 -22.81 4.86 -14.60
N CYS A 122 -22.76 5.59 -13.50
CA CYS A 122 -23.59 6.76 -13.20
C CYS A 122 -22.81 8.07 -13.34
N LEU A 123 -23.53 9.19 -13.41
CA LEU A 123 -22.95 10.53 -13.37
C LEU A 123 -23.47 11.27 -12.14
N HIS A 124 -22.61 11.49 -11.13
CA HIS A 124 -22.96 12.20 -9.89
C HIS A 124 -22.28 13.57 -9.86
N HIS A 125 -23.07 14.65 -9.99
CA HIS A 125 -22.58 16.04 -10.03
C HIS A 125 -21.42 16.26 -11.02
N GLY A 126 -21.49 15.60 -12.18
CA GLY A 126 -20.45 15.66 -13.21
C GLY A 126 -19.29 14.67 -13.03
N ASN A 127 -19.24 13.91 -11.93
CA ASN A 127 -18.24 12.88 -11.69
C ASN A 127 -18.77 11.50 -12.14
N PRO A 128 -18.05 10.78 -13.00
CA PRO A 128 -18.43 9.43 -13.41
C PRO A 128 -18.17 8.43 -12.28
N MET A 129 -19.11 7.51 -12.07
CA MET A 129 -19.02 6.41 -11.10
C MET A 129 -19.28 5.08 -11.81
N LYS A 130 -18.55 4.02 -11.50
CA LYS A 130 -18.82 2.67 -12.01
C LYS A 130 -20.06 2.07 -11.34
N SER A 131 -20.70 1.10 -12.00
CA SER A 131 -21.82 0.37 -11.41
C SER A 131 -21.39 -0.30 -10.09
N GLY A 132 -22.15 -0.08 -9.02
CA GLY A 132 -21.84 -0.53 -7.66
C GLY A 132 -20.82 0.32 -6.89
N GLU A 133 -20.20 1.32 -7.51
CA GLU A 133 -19.24 2.20 -6.84
C GLU A 133 -19.94 3.08 -5.81
N THR A 134 -19.24 3.35 -4.70
CA THR A 134 -19.70 4.25 -3.64
C THR A 134 -18.84 5.50 -3.59
N TRP A 135 -19.48 6.62 -3.28
CA TRP A 135 -18.84 7.92 -3.11
C TRP A 135 -19.27 8.54 -1.77
N LEU A 136 -18.33 9.22 -1.13
CA LEU A 136 -18.55 9.98 0.11
C LEU A 136 -18.32 11.47 -0.15
N SER A 137 -19.16 12.30 0.44
CA SER A 137 -19.03 13.75 0.37
C SER A 137 -17.79 14.27 1.12
N ALA A 138 -17.43 15.54 0.91
CA ALA A 138 -16.24 16.16 1.49
C ALA A 138 -16.11 16.02 3.03
N HIS A 139 -17.25 15.84 3.72
CA HIS A 139 -17.32 15.63 5.18
C HIS A 139 -17.90 14.25 5.55
N CYS A 140 -17.96 13.32 4.59
CA CYS A 140 -18.56 12.00 4.76
C CYS A 140 -20.00 12.05 5.30
N SER A 141 -20.70 13.18 5.07
CA SER A 141 -22.05 13.47 5.56
C SER A 141 -23.14 12.87 4.68
N GLU A 142 -22.77 12.46 3.47
CA GLU A 142 -23.64 11.83 2.48
C GLU A 142 -22.85 10.72 1.79
N ARG A 143 -23.50 9.57 1.63
CA ARG A 143 -22.99 8.40 0.91
C ARG A 143 -23.88 8.18 -0.30
N CYS A 144 -23.28 8.12 -1.48
CA CYS A 144 -23.96 7.82 -2.72
C CYS A 144 -23.48 6.48 -3.28
N VAL A 145 -24.38 5.70 -3.86
CA VAL A 145 -24.09 4.46 -4.58
C VAL A 145 -24.63 4.55 -6.00
N CYS A 146 -23.81 4.12 -6.96
CA CYS A 146 -24.25 3.94 -8.33
C CYS A 146 -25.01 2.61 -8.45
N LEU A 147 -26.34 2.68 -8.55
CA LEU A 147 -27.20 1.52 -8.69
C LEU A 147 -27.15 0.97 -10.13
N PRO A 148 -27.45 -0.34 -10.30
CA PRO A 148 -27.58 -0.91 -11.63
C PRO A 148 -28.55 -0.11 -12.51
N GLY A 149 -28.15 0.13 -13.76
CA GLY A 149 -28.94 0.94 -14.70
C GLY A 149 -28.59 2.43 -14.70
N GLY A 150 -27.51 2.85 -14.02
CA GLY A 150 -26.94 4.20 -14.14
C GLY A 150 -27.63 5.26 -13.28
N THR A 151 -28.35 4.85 -12.23
CA THR A 151 -29.02 5.77 -11.29
C THR A 151 -28.20 5.91 -10.01
N VAL A 152 -28.07 7.13 -9.48
CA VAL A 152 -27.40 7.37 -8.19
C VAL A 152 -28.43 7.40 -7.08
N SER A 153 -28.18 6.69 -5.99
CA SER A 153 -28.95 6.79 -4.75
C SER A 153 -28.05 7.30 -3.64
N CYS A 154 -28.47 8.36 -2.95
CA CYS A 154 -27.71 8.98 -1.86
C CYS A 154 -28.49 8.93 -0.55
N GLU A 155 -27.78 8.73 0.54
CA GLU A 155 -28.31 8.74 1.90
C GLU A 155 -27.40 9.53 2.84
N LYS A 156 -27.96 10.04 3.93
CA LYS A 156 -27.16 10.66 4.99
C LYS A 156 -26.19 9.63 5.56
N ALA A 157 -24.94 10.05 5.70
CA ALA A 157 -23.88 9.22 6.22
C ALA A 157 -23.09 9.96 7.30
N GLY A 158 -22.26 9.19 8.00
CA GLY A 158 -21.25 9.68 8.92
C GLY A 158 -20.19 8.60 9.07
N CYS A 159 -18.99 9.00 9.45
CA CYS A 159 -17.97 8.03 9.82
C CYS A 159 -18.37 7.32 11.12
N ALA A 160 -17.89 6.09 11.29
CA ALA A 160 -18.11 5.39 12.54
C ALA A 160 -17.42 6.14 13.68
N LEU A 161 -17.75 5.76 14.90
CA LEU A 161 -17.10 6.32 16.06
C LEU A 161 -15.58 6.13 16.02
N GLY A 162 -14.83 7.20 16.33
CA GLY A 162 -13.36 7.21 16.29
C GLY A 162 -12.76 7.34 14.90
N GLU A 163 -13.57 7.30 13.84
CA GLU A 163 -13.12 7.57 12.48
C GLU A 163 -13.23 9.06 12.14
N SER A 164 -12.31 9.51 11.31
CA SER A 164 -12.33 10.84 10.70
C SER A 164 -12.45 10.73 9.19
N CYS A 165 -13.15 11.68 8.58
CA CYS A 165 -13.26 11.77 7.13
C CYS A 165 -11.96 12.32 6.55
N VAL A 166 -11.19 11.49 5.85
CA VAL A 166 -9.90 11.84 5.24
C VAL A 166 -9.99 11.83 3.72
N ASP A 167 -9.17 12.66 3.08
CA ASP A 167 -8.97 12.64 1.62
C ASP A 167 -7.82 11.70 1.30
N GLN A 168 -8.09 10.68 0.48
CA GLN A 168 -7.09 9.71 0.06
C GLN A 168 -7.16 9.57 -1.47
N GLY A 169 -6.28 10.30 -2.17
CA GLY A 169 -6.21 10.27 -3.63
C GLY A 169 -7.43 10.88 -4.32
N GLY A 170 -8.05 11.90 -3.72
CA GLY A 170 -9.25 12.57 -4.26
C GLY A 170 -10.57 11.88 -3.92
N ALA A 171 -10.53 10.72 -3.26
CA ALA A 171 -11.69 10.05 -2.69
C ALA A 171 -11.77 10.31 -1.18
N ARG A 172 -13.00 10.36 -0.66
CA ARG A 172 -13.26 10.52 0.78
C ARG A 172 -13.44 9.15 1.42
N LEU A 173 -12.71 8.93 2.51
CA LEU A 173 -12.75 7.68 3.26
C LEU A 173 -12.88 7.98 4.75
N CYS A 174 -13.67 7.19 5.45
CA CYS A 174 -13.66 7.18 6.91
C CYS A 174 -12.50 6.31 7.38
N SER A 175 -11.59 6.90 8.14
CA SER A 175 -10.38 6.23 8.63
C SER A 175 -10.16 6.57 10.09
N LYS A 176 -9.81 5.57 10.91
CA LYS A 176 -9.30 5.83 12.26
C LYS A 176 -7.84 6.27 12.17
N PRO A 177 -7.41 7.28 12.93
CA PRO A 177 -5.98 7.58 13.04
C PRO A 177 -5.27 6.46 13.82
N ASP A 178 -3.97 6.33 13.60
CA ASP A 178 -3.12 5.56 14.51
C ASP A 178 -3.17 6.21 15.91
N ALA A 179 -3.19 5.40 16.96
CA ALA A 179 -3.25 5.88 18.33
C ALA A 179 -2.05 5.39 19.14
N THR A 180 -1.69 6.17 20.16
CA THR A 180 -0.59 5.84 21.07
C THR A 180 -1.04 5.94 22.52
N CYS A 181 -0.98 4.81 23.21
CA CYS A 181 -1.10 4.75 24.66
C CYS A 181 0.26 5.04 25.29
N HIS A 182 0.26 5.82 26.38
CA HIS A 182 1.47 6.17 27.11
C HIS A 182 1.41 5.69 28.55
N LEU A 183 2.51 5.12 29.03
CA LEU A 183 2.80 4.97 30.44
C LEU A 183 4.01 5.84 30.78
N LEU A 184 3.81 6.78 31.70
CA LEU A 184 4.77 7.80 32.09
C LEU A 184 5.66 7.33 33.24
N PRO A 185 6.86 7.92 33.40
CA PRO A 185 7.79 7.56 34.48
C PRO A 185 7.21 7.72 35.89
N THR A 186 6.17 8.51 36.08
CA THR A 186 5.53 8.78 37.38
C THR A 186 4.42 7.77 37.74
N GLY A 187 4.13 6.81 36.85
CA GLY A 187 2.94 5.96 36.90
C GLY A 187 1.69 6.58 36.26
N GLY A 188 1.79 7.82 35.75
CA GLY A 188 0.72 8.42 34.94
C GLY A 188 0.51 7.61 33.66
N PHE A 189 -0.72 7.50 33.17
CA PHE A 189 -0.99 6.87 31.88
C PHE A 189 -1.96 7.71 31.05
N LYS A 190 -1.92 7.51 29.73
CA LYS A 190 -2.86 8.02 28.75
C LYS A 190 -3.30 6.87 27.86
N SER A 191 -4.60 6.59 27.78
CA SER A 191 -5.18 5.56 26.91
C SER A 191 -5.06 5.94 25.43
N PHE A 192 -5.46 5.03 24.53
CA PHE A 192 -5.52 5.31 23.10
C PHE A 192 -6.49 6.45 22.75
N ASP A 193 -7.62 6.53 23.45
CA ASP A 193 -8.69 7.50 23.17
C ASP A 193 -8.58 8.76 24.04
N GLY A 194 -7.59 8.81 24.93
CA GLY A 194 -7.18 10.02 25.64
C GLY A 194 -7.61 10.10 27.10
N LEU A 195 -8.15 9.03 27.69
CA LEU A 195 -8.35 8.93 29.13
C LEU A 195 -7.00 9.03 29.85
N GLU A 196 -6.89 9.91 30.84
CA GLU A 196 -5.67 10.12 31.62
C GLU A 196 -5.95 9.90 33.11
N ASP A 197 -5.06 9.16 33.77
CA ASP A 197 -5.03 9.02 35.23
C ASP A 197 -3.63 8.55 35.68
N ARG A 198 -3.46 8.10 36.92
CA ARG A 198 -2.19 7.66 37.48
C ARG A 198 -2.36 6.37 38.27
N VAL A 199 -1.56 5.36 37.94
CA VAL A 199 -1.49 4.14 38.76
C VAL A 199 -0.80 4.46 40.09
N TRP A 200 -1.49 4.19 41.20
CA TRP A 200 -0.99 4.42 42.58
C TRP A 200 -0.79 3.13 43.38
N MET A 201 -0.83 1.97 42.71
CA MET A 201 -0.56 0.67 43.32
C MET A 201 0.59 -0.01 42.57
N GLU A 202 1.55 -0.54 43.32
CA GLU A 202 2.64 -1.36 42.75
C GLU A 202 2.09 -2.65 42.20
N GLY A 203 2.68 -3.17 41.13
CA GLY A 203 2.27 -4.44 40.55
C GLY A 203 2.57 -4.56 39.05
N THR A 204 2.19 -5.69 38.49
CA THR A 204 2.26 -5.93 37.05
C THR A 204 0.88 -5.74 36.45
N TYR A 205 0.78 -4.91 35.42
CA TYR A 205 -0.49 -4.54 34.79
C TYR A 205 -0.52 -4.92 33.32
N ILE A 206 -1.67 -5.37 32.85
CA ILE A 206 -1.95 -5.55 31.43
C ILE A 206 -2.24 -4.17 30.83
N LEU A 207 -1.31 -3.67 30.00
CA LEU A 207 -1.50 -2.41 29.30
C LEU A 207 -2.48 -2.58 28.14
N ALA A 208 -2.25 -3.59 27.29
CA ALA A 208 -3.11 -3.83 26.13
C ALA A 208 -3.04 -5.28 25.67
N MET A 209 -4.18 -5.79 25.19
CA MET A 209 -4.31 -7.05 24.46
C MET A 209 -5.58 -7.00 23.57
N PRO A 210 -5.65 -7.73 22.45
CA PRO A 210 -6.87 -7.80 21.67
C PRO A 210 -8.03 -8.54 22.37
N ALA A 211 -9.27 -8.14 22.10
CA ALA A 211 -10.52 -8.80 22.48
C ALA A 211 -11.05 -9.58 21.25
N PRO A 212 -11.35 -10.91 21.26
CA PRO A 212 -11.48 -11.88 22.36
C PRO A 212 -10.29 -12.87 22.51
N LYS A 213 -10.22 -13.47 23.71
CA LYS A 213 -9.08 -14.16 24.36
C LYS A 213 -8.45 -15.39 23.64
N THR A 214 -9.04 -15.91 22.57
CA THR A 214 -8.68 -17.24 22.02
C THR A 214 -7.56 -17.23 20.98
N GLN A 215 -7.26 -16.08 20.37
CA GLN A 215 -6.06 -15.87 19.57
C GLN A 215 -5.53 -14.48 19.89
N VAL A 216 -4.74 -14.37 20.95
CA VAL A 216 -4.08 -13.12 21.34
C VAL A 216 -2.83 -12.98 20.48
N PRO A 217 -2.81 -12.18 19.39
CA PRO A 217 -1.60 -12.00 18.59
C PRO A 217 -0.51 -11.34 19.45
N PHE A 218 -0.90 -10.52 20.44
CA PHE A 218 0.02 -9.97 21.41
C PHE A 218 -0.61 -9.55 22.75
N ARG A 219 0.22 -9.49 23.80
CA ARG A 219 -0.10 -8.91 25.10
C ARG A 219 1.05 -8.01 25.54
N VAL A 220 0.72 -6.79 25.97
CA VAL A 220 1.68 -5.86 26.57
C VAL A 220 1.42 -5.76 28.07
N ILE A 221 2.46 -5.98 28.87
CA ILE A 221 2.41 -5.81 30.32
C ILE A 221 3.51 -4.86 30.79
N ALA A 222 3.30 -4.18 31.91
CA ALA A 222 4.32 -3.37 32.57
C ALA A 222 4.33 -3.63 34.07
N HIS A 223 5.53 -3.72 34.64
CA HIS A 223 5.71 -3.79 36.08
C HIS A 223 6.06 -2.41 36.64
N LEU A 224 5.25 -1.96 37.60
CA LEU A 224 5.38 -0.66 38.22
C LEU A 224 5.82 -0.82 39.67
N ASN A 225 6.92 -0.17 40.02
CA ASN A 225 7.36 0.08 41.38
C ASN A 225 7.18 1.56 41.70
N LEU A 226 6.34 1.89 42.67
CA LEU A 226 5.89 3.25 42.92
C LEU A 226 6.58 3.82 44.16
N PHE A 227 6.31 5.10 44.45
CA PHE A 227 6.85 5.77 45.64
C PHE A 227 8.38 5.78 45.73
N THR A 228 9.05 5.75 44.58
CA THR A 228 10.51 5.92 44.46
C THR A 228 10.85 7.21 43.72
N CYS A 229 12.10 7.67 43.83
CA CYS A 229 12.64 8.75 43.01
C CYS A 229 13.09 8.27 41.61
N GLU A 230 12.95 6.97 41.34
CA GLU A 230 13.29 6.32 40.07
C GLU A 230 12.04 6.27 39.18
N PRO A 231 12.20 6.08 37.85
CA PRO A 231 11.06 5.80 36.99
C PRO A 231 10.26 4.59 37.47
N ALA A 232 8.95 4.74 37.54
CA ALA A 232 8.04 3.73 38.06
C ALA A 232 8.10 2.42 37.27
N VAL A 233 8.31 2.50 35.96
CA VAL A 233 8.33 1.34 35.07
C VAL A 233 9.68 0.61 35.21
N ILE A 234 9.65 -0.56 35.84
CA ILE A 234 10.84 -1.41 36.02
C ILE A 234 11.15 -2.20 34.77
N PHE A 235 10.11 -2.75 34.15
CA PHE A 235 10.17 -3.38 32.84
C PHE A 235 8.81 -3.31 32.17
N SER A 236 8.79 -3.43 30.85
CA SER A 236 7.59 -3.81 30.12
C SER A 236 7.92 -4.94 29.15
N SER A 237 6.92 -5.77 28.87
CA SER A 237 7.07 -6.94 28.04
C SER A 237 5.98 -6.99 26.98
N LEU A 238 6.41 -7.33 25.76
CA LEU A 238 5.55 -7.73 24.65
C LEU A 238 5.62 -9.24 24.51
N SER A 239 4.52 -9.92 24.78
CA SER A 239 4.31 -11.29 24.30
C SER A 239 3.65 -11.23 22.93
N TYR A 240 4.20 -11.89 21.92
CA TYR A 240 3.61 -12.00 20.59
C TYR A 240 3.67 -13.47 20.14
N LYS A 241 2.52 -14.15 20.12
CA LYS A 241 2.44 -15.62 20.03
C LYS A 241 3.35 -16.26 21.11
N GLU A 242 4.26 -17.15 20.71
CA GLU A 242 5.21 -17.86 21.59
C GLU A 242 6.47 -17.03 21.96
N VAL A 243 6.61 -15.82 21.41
CA VAL A 243 7.78 -14.97 21.65
C VAL A 243 7.48 -14.00 22.78
N SER A 244 8.34 -13.97 23.80
CA SER A 244 8.32 -12.97 24.85
C SER A 244 9.52 -12.05 24.72
N ILE A 245 9.28 -10.75 24.65
CA ILE A 245 10.29 -9.70 24.62
C ILE A 245 10.11 -8.86 25.87
N GLU A 246 11.13 -8.76 26.71
CA GLU A 246 11.15 -7.91 27.91
C GLU A 246 12.23 -6.85 27.74
N VAL A 247 11.90 -5.60 28.04
CA VAL A 247 12.86 -4.49 28.10
C VAL A 247 12.82 -3.92 29.51
N LYS A 248 13.98 -3.94 30.16
CA LYS A 248 14.18 -3.43 31.52
C LYS A 248 14.47 -1.93 31.51
N LYS A 249 14.41 -1.31 32.70
CA LYS A 249 14.63 0.14 32.88
C LYS A 249 15.98 0.65 32.34
N ASP A 250 17.01 -0.18 32.36
CA ASP A 250 18.35 0.09 31.83
C ASP A 250 18.48 -0.20 30.32
N LEU A 251 17.36 -0.49 29.66
CA LEU A 251 17.23 -0.87 28.26
C LEU A 251 17.82 -2.25 27.93
N THR A 252 18.24 -3.04 28.92
CA THR A 252 18.60 -4.44 28.71
C THR A 252 17.39 -5.18 28.14
N THR A 253 17.61 -5.85 27.00
CA THR A 253 16.56 -6.49 26.22
C THR A 253 16.71 -8.01 26.25
N MET A 254 15.65 -8.67 26.65
CA MET A 254 15.57 -10.12 26.78
C MET A 254 14.57 -10.67 25.77
N VAL A 255 14.94 -11.73 25.05
CA VAL A 255 14.05 -12.51 24.18
C VAL A 255 13.97 -13.92 24.75
N ASN A 256 12.77 -14.36 25.13
CA ASN A 256 12.52 -15.65 25.78
C ASN A 256 13.45 -15.91 26.99
N GLY A 257 13.68 -14.87 27.79
CA GLY A 257 14.51 -14.93 28.99
C GLY A 257 16.04 -14.88 28.75
N LYS A 258 16.48 -14.71 27.50
CA LYS A 258 17.90 -14.56 27.16
C LYS A 258 18.19 -13.14 26.68
N GLU A 259 19.25 -12.54 27.19
CA GLU A 259 19.71 -11.24 26.72
C GLU A 259 20.18 -11.35 25.26
N VAL A 260 19.85 -10.34 24.45
CA VAL A 260 20.22 -10.28 23.03
C VAL A 260 20.93 -8.98 22.70
N SER A 261 21.82 -9.01 21.72
CA SER A 261 22.36 -7.80 21.08
C SER A 261 21.36 -7.22 20.10
N LEU A 262 21.34 -5.89 19.98
CA LEU A 262 20.45 -5.14 19.08
C LEU A 262 21.24 -4.56 17.89
N PRO A 263 20.65 -4.48 16.69
CA PRO A 263 19.27 -4.85 16.35
C PRO A 263 19.07 -6.38 16.32
N PHE A 264 17.84 -6.81 16.63
CA PHE A 264 17.47 -8.22 16.65
C PHE A 264 16.20 -8.42 15.82
N ARG A 265 16.21 -9.37 14.89
CA ARG A 265 15.07 -9.63 14.00
C ARG A 265 14.65 -11.10 14.07
N MET A 266 13.35 -11.32 14.15
CA MET A 266 12.74 -12.65 14.18
C MET A 266 12.09 -12.99 12.84
N ASN A 267 11.98 -14.29 12.54
CA ASN A 267 11.36 -14.79 11.31
C ASN A 267 9.87 -14.46 11.19
N ASN A 268 9.19 -14.19 12.32
CA ASN A 268 7.78 -13.82 12.34
C ASN A 268 7.53 -12.33 12.03
N GLY A 269 8.57 -11.57 11.67
CA GLY A 269 8.47 -10.15 11.32
C GLY A 269 8.72 -9.20 12.49
N LEU A 270 8.81 -9.67 13.73
CA LEU A 270 9.24 -8.82 14.85
C LEU A 270 10.66 -8.34 14.64
N GLU A 271 10.87 -7.07 14.96
CA GLU A 271 12.16 -6.42 14.91
C GLU A 271 12.33 -5.57 16.17
N ILE A 272 13.52 -5.67 16.77
CA ILE A 272 13.93 -4.87 17.91
C ILE A 272 15.09 -3.99 17.45
N VAL A 273 14.92 -2.68 17.53
CA VAL A 273 15.93 -1.68 17.17
C VAL A 273 16.21 -0.78 18.36
N ALA A 274 17.45 -0.36 18.51
CA ALA A 274 17.87 0.55 19.56
C ALA A 274 18.42 1.86 18.98
N SER A 275 18.23 2.94 19.72
CA SER A 275 18.95 4.19 19.60
C SER A 275 19.61 4.52 20.95
N GLN A 276 20.32 5.63 21.06
CA GLN A 276 21.03 6.03 22.28
C GLN A 276 20.15 6.01 23.56
N TYR A 277 18.85 6.32 23.43
CA TYR A 277 17.95 6.48 24.58
C TYR A 277 16.68 5.63 24.47
N THR A 278 16.58 4.76 23.46
CA THR A 278 15.34 4.06 23.18
C THR A 278 15.55 2.65 22.68
N VAL A 279 14.65 1.75 23.07
CA VAL A 279 14.43 0.47 22.40
C VAL A 279 13.03 0.50 21.79
N VAL A 280 12.90 0.06 20.55
CA VAL A 280 11.60 -0.07 19.87
C VAL A 280 11.46 -1.51 19.42
N VAL A 281 10.35 -2.12 19.82
CA VAL A 281 9.91 -3.44 19.35
C VAL A 281 8.77 -3.21 18.37
N GLN A 282 8.92 -3.62 17.12
CA GLN A 282 7.96 -3.33 16.05
C GLN A 282 7.61 -4.57 15.23
N HIS A 283 6.42 -4.55 14.63
CA HIS A 283 5.93 -5.59 13.74
C HIS A 283 5.21 -4.96 12.52
N PRO A 284 5.31 -5.56 11.31
CA PRO A 284 4.65 -5.06 10.09
C PRO A 284 3.13 -4.90 10.16
N SER A 285 2.50 -5.49 11.19
CA SER A 285 1.06 -5.32 11.44
C SER A 285 0.70 -3.94 11.99
N GLY A 286 1.67 -3.04 12.21
CA GLY A 286 1.43 -1.71 12.77
C GLY A 286 1.49 -1.65 14.29
N LEU A 287 2.00 -2.70 14.94
CA LEU A 287 2.30 -2.74 16.37
C LEU A 287 3.71 -2.17 16.60
N ALA A 288 3.83 -1.16 17.45
CA ALA A 288 5.13 -0.63 17.90
C ALA A 288 5.12 -0.31 19.39
N LEU A 289 6.06 -0.88 20.13
CA LEU A 289 6.25 -0.63 21.56
C LEU A 289 7.61 0.02 21.77
N ARG A 290 7.58 1.29 22.21
CA ARG A 290 8.76 2.12 22.41
C ARG A 290 9.04 2.31 23.90
N TYR A 291 10.27 2.07 24.28
CA TYR A 291 10.83 2.22 25.61
C TYR A 291 11.84 3.36 25.60
N CYS A 292 11.74 4.28 26.56
CA CYS A 292 12.74 5.32 26.79
C CYS A 292 13.56 5.03 28.03
N SER A 293 14.83 5.44 28.04
CA SER A 293 15.67 5.46 29.25
C SER A 293 15.11 6.33 30.38
N SER A 294 14.16 7.23 30.08
CA SER A 294 13.41 7.98 31.09
C SER A 294 12.38 7.13 31.84
N GLY A 295 12.11 5.90 31.41
CA GLY A 295 11.05 5.03 31.91
C GLY A 295 9.67 5.27 31.28
N LYS A 296 9.57 6.13 30.25
CA LYS A 296 8.34 6.25 29.45
C LYS A 296 8.21 5.02 28.54
N VAL A 297 7.03 4.39 28.54
CA VAL A 297 6.63 3.36 27.58
C VAL A 297 5.52 3.91 26.70
N SER A 298 5.58 3.64 25.40
CA SER A 298 4.58 4.09 24.43
C SER A 298 4.22 2.95 23.50
N LEU A 299 2.95 2.55 23.53
CA LEU A 299 2.38 1.54 22.64
C LEU A 299 1.63 2.27 21.53
N THR A 300 2.10 2.16 20.29
CA THR A 300 1.44 2.68 19.10
C THR A 300 0.81 1.54 18.33
N LEU A 301 -0.45 1.72 17.95
CA LEU A 301 -1.22 0.79 17.13
C LEU A 301 -1.81 1.53 15.94
N THR A 302 -1.83 0.85 14.78
CA THR A 302 -2.54 1.36 13.61
C THR A 302 -4.04 1.23 13.75
N ALA A 303 -4.77 2.00 12.94
CA ALA A 303 -6.23 1.94 12.79
C ALA A 303 -6.83 0.53 12.72
N ALA A 304 -6.07 -0.45 12.21
CA ALA A 304 -6.47 -1.83 12.07
C ALA A 304 -6.79 -2.54 13.40
N TYR A 305 -6.36 -2.02 14.55
CA TYR A 305 -6.66 -2.54 15.89
C TYR A 305 -7.88 -1.87 16.55
N GLY A 306 -8.51 -0.91 15.88
CA GLY A 306 -9.56 -0.10 16.49
C GLY A 306 -10.77 -0.93 16.93
N SER A 307 -11.29 -0.64 18.13
CA SER A 307 -12.43 -1.30 18.77
C SER A 307 -12.23 -2.79 19.14
N GLU A 308 -11.01 -3.30 19.03
CA GLU A 308 -10.67 -4.69 19.36
C GLU A 308 -9.65 -4.78 20.51
N MET A 309 -9.46 -3.72 21.31
CA MET A 309 -8.47 -3.70 22.39
C MET A 309 -9.11 -3.80 23.78
N ALA A 310 -8.32 -4.23 24.76
CA ALA A 310 -8.66 -4.20 26.17
C ALA A 310 -7.38 -4.08 27.03
N GLY A 311 -7.49 -3.49 28.21
CA GLY A 311 -6.38 -3.24 29.13
C GLY A 311 -6.41 -1.81 29.67
N LEU A 312 -5.37 -1.41 30.40
CA LEU A 312 -5.24 -0.02 30.88
C LEU A 312 -5.21 1.01 29.74
N CYS A 313 -4.79 0.62 28.54
CA CYS A 313 -4.77 1.48 27.37
C CYS A 313 -6.15 1.69 26.72
N GLY A 314 -7.22 1.13 27.27
CA GLY A 314 -8.56 1.31 26.73
C GLY A 314 -8.89 0.39 25.55
N ASN A 315 -9.99 0.70 24.87
CA ASN A 315 -10.54 -0.16 23.81
C ASN A 315 -10.25 0.33 22.37
N PHE A 316 -9.68 1.54 22.23
CA PHE A 316 -9.31 2.17 20.97
C PHE A 316 -10.49 2.34 20.00
N ASN A 317 -11.62 2.81 20.51
CA ASN A 317 -12.83 3.07 19.72
C ASN A 317 -13.07 4.57 19.45
N GLY A 318 -12.20 5.45 19.96
CA GLY A 318 -12.32 6.90 19.87
C GLY A 318 -13.14 7.56 20.99
N ARG A 319 -13.47 6.84 22.08
CA ARG A 319 -14.21 7.36 23.24
C ARG A 319 -13.46 7.14 24.55
N ALA A 320 -12.92 8.22 25.12
CA ALA A 320 -12.25 8.16 26.41
C ALA A 320 -13.19 7.81 27.59
N ASP A 321 -14.50 8.04 27.47
CA ASP A 321 -15.47 7.82 28.54
C ASP A 321 -15.81 6.34 28.78
N ASP A 322 -15.48 5.45 27.83
CA ASP A 322 -15.68 4.00 27.97
C ASP A 322 -14.36 3.20 28.12
N ASP A 323 -13.24 3.89 28.33
CA ASP A 323 -11.91 3.26 28.49
C ASP A 323 -11.70 2.58 29.86
N LEU A 324 -12.58 2.83 30.84
CA LEU A 324 -12.59 2.15 32.14
C LEU A 324 -13.28 0.78 32.09
N ARG A 325 -13.17 0.06 30.97
CA ARG A 325 -13.81 -1.23 30.77
C ARG A 325 -13.03 -2.36 31.43
N LEU A 326 -13.73 -3.21 32.17
CA LEU A 326 -13.19 -4.38 32.86
C LEU A 326 -13.06 -5.59 31.93
N GLN A 327 -12.32 -6.61 32.38
CA GLN A 327 -12.12 -7.87 31.66
C GLN A 327 -13.40 -8.67 31.36
N ASP A 328 -14.48 -8.45 32.11
CA ASP A 328 -15.80 -9.04 31.90
C ASP A 328 -16.68 -8.20 30.95
N GLY A 329 -16.19 -7.04 30.51
CA GLY A 329 -16.88 -6.12 29.63
C GLY A 329 -17.77 -5.08 30.33
N SER A 330 -17.87 -5.11 31.66
CA SER A 330 -18.54 -4.08 32.46
C SER A 330 -17.67 -2.82 32.60
N MET A 331 -18.27 -1.71 33.03
CA MET A 331 -17.55 -0.46 33.33
C MET A 331 -17.13 -0.44 34.80
N ALA A 332 -15.91 -0.01 35.08
CA ALA A 332 -15.43 0.18 36.44
C ALA A 332 -16.18 1.32 37.13
N ASP A 333 -16.48 1.14 38.41
CA ASP A 333 -17.06 2.18 39.27
C ASP A 333 -16.02 3.21 39.75
N SER A 334 -14.74 2.89 39.61
CA SER A 334 -13.62 3.68 40.10
C SER A 334 -12.32 3.26 39.42
N PHE A 335 -11.34 4.16 39.36
CA PHE A 335 -9.99 3.81 38.93
C PHE A 335 -9.37 2.71 39.79
N ARG A 336 -9.72 2.64 41.08
CA ARG A 336 -9.22 1.57 41.97
C ARG A 336 -9.70 0.19 41.53
N SER A 337 -10.98 0.02 41.22
CA SER A 337 -11.51 -1.26 40.73
C SER A 337 -10.95 -1.60 39.34
N PHE A 338 -10.81 -0.58 38.47
CA PHE A 338 -10.17 -0.71 37.17
C PHE A 338 -8.74 -1.25 37.26
N TYR A 339 -7.88 -0.63 38.08
CA TYR A 339 -6.50 -1.07 38.26
C TYR A 339 -6.42 -2.48 38.87
N ASN A 340 -7.24 -2.80 39.85
CA ASN A 340 -7.26 -4.15 40.45
C ASN A 340 -7.66 -5.21 39.42
N ASN A 341 -8.58 -4.90 38.51
CA ASN A 341 -9.04 -5.83 37.49
C ASN A 341 -7.99 -6.11 36.40
N TRP A 342 -7.14 -5.13 36.09
CA TRP A 342 -6.09 -5.24 35.08
C TRP A 342 -4.69 -5.59 35.63
N ARG A 343 -4.60 -5.86 36.93
CA ARG A 343 -3.39 -6.33 37.60
C ARG A 343 -3.28 -7.87 37.51
N LEU A 344 -2.05 -8.36 37.29
CA LEU A 344 -1.71 -9.79 37.28
C LEU A 344 -1.44 -10.37 38.67
#